data_AF-Q58HH2-F1
#
_entry.id   AF-Q58HH2-F1
#
_cell.length_a   1.000
_cell.length_b   1.000
_cell.length_c   1.000
_cell.angle_alpha   90.00
_cell.angle_beta   90.00
_cell.angle_gamma   90.00
#
_symmetry.space_group_name_H-M   'P 1'
#
loop_
_entity.id
_entity.type
_entity.pdbx_description
1 polymer ?
#
loop_
_entity_poly.entity_id
_entity_poly.type
_entity_poly.pdbx_seq_one_letter_code
_entity_poly.pdbx_strand_id
1 'polypeptide(L)'
;ATVVDEIRTGTYRQLFHPEQLITGKEDAANNYARGHYTVGKELIDQVLDRTRKLADQCTGLQGFLIFHSFGGGTGSGFTSLLMERLSVDYGKKSK
;
A
#
# COMPACT_ATOMS: atom_id res chain seq x y z
N ALA A 1 6.97 3.39 -18.45
CA ALA A 1 6.68 2.26 -17.55
C ALA A 1 6.75 2.81 -16.13
N THR A 2 5.79 2.46 -15.28
CA THR A 2 5.87 2.80 -13.84
C THR A 2 6.71 1.75 -13.11
N VAL A 3 7.14 2.04 -11.87
CA VAL A 3 7.96 1.12 -11.07
C VAL A 3 7.30 -0.26 -10.90
N VAL A 4 5.98 -0.32 -10.78
CA VAL A 4 5.25 -1.60 -10.65
C VAL A 4 5.15 -2.35 -11.98
N ASP A 5 5.11 -1.65 -13.12
CA ASP A 5 5.10 -2.30 -14.43
C ASP A 5 6.39 -3.07 -14.69
N GLU A 6 7.53 -2.55 -14.19
CA GLU A 6 8.81 -3.26 -14.27
C GLU A 6 8.78 -4.59 -13.51
N ILE A 7 8.08 -4.66 -12.36
CA ILE A 7 7.86 -5.92 -11.63
C ILE A 7 6.99 -6.87 -12.45
N ARG A 8 5.95 -6.35 -13.11
CA ARG A 8 5.03 -7.15 -13.96
C ARG A 8 5.71 -7.72 -15.20
N THR A 9 6.78 -7.11 -15.69
CA THR A 9 7.49 -7.57 -16.90
C THR A 9 8.87 -8.19 -16.62
N GLY A 10 9.42 -7.97 -15.43
CA GLY A 10 10.78 -8.37 -15.06
C GLY A 10 10.95 -9.85 -14.76
N THR A 11 12.14 -10.21 -14.26
CA THR A 11 12.55 -11.59 -13.97
C THR A 11 11.59 -12.30 -13.03
N TYR A 12 11.04 -11.59 -12.04
CA TYR A 12 10.15 -12.14 -11.01
C TYR A 12 8.65 -11.94 -11.30
N ARG A 13 8.28 -11.69 -12.56
CA ARG A 13 6.88 -11.41 -12.96
C ARG A 13 5.85 -12.48 -12.58
N GLN A 14 6.28 -13.73 -12.37
CA GLN A 14 5.41 -14.85 -11.98
C GLN A 14 5.36 -15.08 -10.47
N LEU A 15 6.17 -14.38 -9.69
CA LEU A 15 6.27 -14.61 -8.23
C LEU A 15 5.09 -14.00 -7.47
N PHE A 16 4.63 -12.81 -7.89
CA PHE A 16 3.60 -12.06 -7.18
C PHE A 16 2.24 -12.25 -7.84
N HIS A 17 1.19 -12.40 -7.02
CA HIS A 17 -0.17 -12.45 -7.56
C HIS A 17 -0.52 -11.08 -8.17
N PRO A 18 -1.06 -10.99 -9.40
CA PRO A 18 -1.30 -9.71 -10.06
C PRO A 18 -2.16 -8.73 -9.26
N GLU A 19 -3.12 -9.25 -8.47
CA GLU A 19 -3.99 -8.42 -7.63
C GLU A 19 -3.28 -7.78 -6.42
N GLN A 20 -2.06 -8.22 -6.07
CA GLN A 20 -1.23 -7.60 -5.04
C GLN A 20 -0.43 -6.41 -5.59
N LEU A 21 -0.36 -6.26 -6.91
CA LEU A 21 0.38 -5.19 -7.59
C LEU A 21 -0.58 -4.04 -7.96
N ILE A 22 -0.85 -3.16 -6.99
CA ILE A 22 -1.83 -2.06 -7.11
C ILE A 22 -1.13 -0.79 -7.63
N THR A 23 -1.73 -0.13 -8.62
CA THR A 23 -1.20 1.09 -9.25
C THR A 23 -2.31 2.12 -9.46
N GLY A 24 -2.04 3.38 -9.13
CA GLY A 24 -2.89 4.52 -9.48
C GLY A 24 -2.61 5.05 -10.89
N LYS A 25 -3.50 5.93 -11.37
CA LYS A 25 -3.27 6.67 -12.64
C LYS A 25 -2.35 7.87 -12.47
N GLU A 26 -2.42 8.52 -11.31
CA GLU A 26 -1.63 9.70 -10.97
C GLU A 26 -0.76 9.43 -9.74
N ASP A 27 0.40 10.09 -9.67
CA ASP A 27 1.26 10.06 -8.49
C ASP A 27 0.95 11.21 -7.51
N ALA A 28 1.65 11.22 -6.38
CA ALA A 28 1.53 12.29 -5.40
C ALA A 28 2.42 13.52 -5.72
N ALA A 29 3.21 13.51 -6.80
CA ALA A 29 4.10 14.60 -7.22
C ALA A 29 4.95 15.21 -6.08
N ASN A 30 5.60 14.36 -5.27
CA ASN A 30 6.37 14.78 -4.07
C ASN A 30 5.61 15.62 -3.03
N ASN A 31 4.27 15.56 -3.05
CA ASN A 31 3.42 16.32 -2.15
C ASN A 31 2.71 15.39 -1.15
N TYR A 32 3.02 15.55 0.15
CA TYR A 32 2.38 14.83 1.24
C TYR A 32 0.85 14.94 1.20
N ALA A 33 0.33 16.15 1.00
CA ALA A 33 -1.11 16.39 1.02
C ALA A 33 -1.83 15.68 -0.11
N ARG A 34 -1.18 15.53 -1.29
CA ARG A 34 -1.74 14.70 -2.37
C ARG A 34 -1.78 13.23 -1.99
N GLY A 35 -0.67 12.73 -1.43
CA GLY A 35 -0.57 11.34 -0.98
C GLY A 35 -1.53 10.99 0.14
N HIS A 36 -1.86 11.93 1.03
CA HIS A 36 -2.69 11.66 2.20
C HIS A 36 -4.16 12.06 2.03
N TYR A 37 -4.45 13.26 1.49
CA TYR A 37 -5.81 13.83 1.53
C TYR A 37 -6.59 13.71 0.22
N THR A 38 -5.91 13.62 -0.93
CA THR A 38 -6.58 13.59 -2.24
C THR A 38 -6.36 12.28 -2.97
N VAL A 39 -5.28 12.14 -3.75
CA VAL A 39 -4.99 10.96 -4.58
C VAL A 39 -4.97 9.68 -3.75
N GLY A 40 -4.38 9.73 -2.55
CA GLY A 40 -4.34 8.55 -1.67
C GLY A 40 -5.70 8.07 -1.18
N LYS A 41 -6.67 8.99 -1.00
CA LYS A 41 -8.02 8.62 -0.56
C LYS A 41 -8.78 7.82 -1.62
N GLU A 42 -8.45 7.98 -2.89
CA GLU A 42 -9.09 7.21 -3.96
C GLU A 42 -8.60 5.76 -4.00
N LEU A 43 -7.40 5.49 -3.48
CA LEU A 43 -6.75 4.16 -3.52
C LEU A 43 -6.82 3.39 -2.21
N ILE A 44 -7.01 4.06 -1.08
CA ILE A 44 -6.88 3.44 0.25
C ILE A 44 -7.82 2.24 0.45
N ASP A 45 -9.07 2.35 0.01
CA ASP A 45 -10.06 1.28 0.20
C ASP A 45 -9.70 0.02 -0.59
N GLN A 46 -9.17 0.18 -1.80
CA GLN A 46 -8.67 -0.93 -2.61
C GLN A 46 -7.48 -1.62 -1.95
N VAL A 47 -6.53 -0.85 -1.40
CA VAL A 47 -5.35 -1.41 -0.71
C VAL A 47 -5.77 -2.15 0.57
N LEU A 48 -6.71 -1.61 1.33
CA LEU A 48 -7.22 -2.26 2.54
C LEU A 48 -7.97 -3.55 2.23
N ASP A 49 -8.81 -3.60 1.19
CA ASP A 49 -9.49 -4.83 0.78
C ASP A 49 -8.50 -5.95 0.42
N ARG A 50 -7.45 -5.62 -0.33
CA ARG A 50 -6.41 -6.61 -0.68
C ARG A 50 -5.59 -7.05 0.53
N THR A 51 -5.29 -6.13 1.44
CA THR A 51 -4.61 -6.45 2.70
C THR A 51 -5.47 -7.36 3.58
N ARG A 52 -6.77 -7.09 3.66
CA ARG A 52 -7.73 -7.91 4.42
C ARG A 52 -7.81 -9.34 3.90
N LYS A 53 -7.91 -9.52 2.57
CA LYS A 53 -7.90 -10.86 1.96
C LYS A 53 -6.66 -11.68 2.31
N LEU A 54 -5.49 -11.05 2.43
CA LEU A 54 -4.26 -11.73 2.88
C LEU A 54 -4.27 -12.00 4.38
N ALA A 55 -4.78 -11.08 5.18
CA ALA A 55 -4.95 -11.27 6.61
C ALA A 55 -5.90 -12.44 6.93
N ASP A 56 -7.01 -12.59 6.19
CA ASP A 56 -7.99 -13.66 6.37
C ASP A 56 -7.44 -15.04 6.04
N GLN A 57 -6.41 -15.13 5.18
CA GLN A 57 -5.70 -16.38 4.87
C GLN A 57 -4.71 -16.79 5.98
N CYS A 58 -4.46 -15.92 6.96
CA CYS A 58 -3.52 -16.17 8.04
C CYS A 58 -4.25 -16.66 9.30
N THR A 59 -3.82 -17.77 9.88
CA THR A 59 -4.37 -18.29 11.16
C THR A 59 -3.90 -17.49 12.39
N GLY A 60 -2.82 -16.73 12.26
CA GLY A 60 -2.18 -16.01 13.37
C GLY A 60 -1.36 -14.80 12.92
N LEU A 61 -1.99 -13.85 12.21
CA LEU A 61 -1.32 -12.62 11.78
C LEU A 61 -0.68 -11.88 12.97
N GLN A 62 0.62 -11.58 12.90
CA GLN A 62 1.37 -10.91 13.97
C GLN A 62 1.39 -9.38 13.82
N GLY A 63 1.52 -8.89 12.58
CA GLY A 63 1.66 -7.48 12.27
C GLY A 63 2.00 -7.26 10.80
N PHE A 64 2.44 -6.05 10.47
CA PHE A 64 2.79 -5.65 9.11
C PHE A 64 4.20 -5.07 9.07
N LEU A 65 4.91 -5.28 7.97
CA LEU A 65 6.17 -4.58 7.67
C LEU A 65 5.92 -3.64 6.51
N ILE A 66 6.08 -2.33 6.74
CA ILE A 66 5.79 -1.30 5.73
C ILE A 66 7.09 -0.65 5.28
N PHE A 67 7.39 -0.80 3.99
CA PHE A 67 8.55 -0.18 3.35
C PHE A 67 8.10 1.05 2.59
N HIS A 68 8.63 2.21 2.96
CA HIS A 68 8.28 3.48 2.32
C HIS A 68 9.43 4.50 2.43
N SER A 69 9.43 5.50 1.54
CA SER A 69 10.34 6.64 1.63
C SER A 69 9.75 7.75 2.50
N PHE A 70 10.58 8.50 3.22
CA PHE A 70 10.14 9.72 3.91
C PHE A 70 9.98 10.93 2.99
N GLY A 71 10.82 11.08 1.96
CA GLY A 71 10.85 12.28 1.12
C GLY A 71 9.80 12.34 0.00
N GLY A 72 9.28 11.20 -0.44
CA GLY A 72 8.29 11.13 -1.52
C GLY A 72 6.87 11.39 -1.04
N GLY A 73 6.01 11.99 -1.88
CA GLY A 73 4.61 12.30 -1.53
C GLY A 73 3.76 11.07 -1.25
N THR A 74 3.93 10.00 -2.04
CA THR A 74 3.24 8.72 -1.82
C THR A 74 3.82 8.02 -0.61
N GLY A 75 5.16 7.88 -0.54
CA GLY A 75 5.83 7.19 0.55
C GLY A 75 5.57 7.83 1.92
N SER A 76 5.43 9.15 2.01
CA SER A 76 5.05 9.83 3.25
C SER A 76 3.53 9.84 3.44
N GLY A 77 2.79 10.53 2.56
CA GLY A 77 1.38 10.81 2.73
C GLY A 77 0.48 9.58 2.71
N PHE A 78 0.65 8.71 1.70
CA PHE A 78 -0.18 7.51 1.58
C PHE A 78 0.14 6.51 2.70
N THR A 79 1.41 6.37 3.08
CA THR A 79 1.79 5.49 4.19
C THR A 79 1.22 5.95 5.53
N SER A 80 1.24 7.26 5.81
CA SER A 80 0.59 7.80 7.01
C SER A 80 -0.90 7.49 7.03
N LEU A 81 -1.59 7.69 5.89
CA LEU A 81 -3.01 7.33 5.76
C LEU A 81 -3.25 5.83 5.97
N LEU A 82 -2.41 4.98 5.37
CA LEU A 82 -2.50 3.52 5.50
C LEU A 82 -2.31 3.08 6.96
N MET A 83 -1.32 3.64 7.67
CA MET A 83 -1.05 3.32 9.06
C MET A 83 -2.18 3.72 10.01
N GLU A 84 -2.83 4.85 9.75
CA GLU A 84 -4.03 5.27 10.49
C GLU A 84 -5.14 4.23 10.35
N ARG A 85 -5.40 3.76 9.11
CA ARG A 85 -6.44 2.76 8.83
C ARG A 85 -6.11 1.39 9.39
N LEU A 86 -4.87 0.92 9.21
CA LEU A 86 -4.43 -0.36 9.78
C LEU A 86 -4.46 -0.34 11.31
N SER A 87 -4.17 0.80 11.95
CA SER A 87 -4.29 0.92 13.41
C SER A 87 -5.73 0.82 13.89
N VAL A 88 -6.72 1.23 13.09
CA VAL A 88 -8.14 1.08 13.39
C VAL A 88 -8.58 -0.37 13.21
N ASP A 89 -8.25 -0.98 12.06
CA ASP A 89 -8.72 -2.33 11.71
C ASP A 89 -7.97 -3.44 12.48
N TYR A 90 -6.69 -3.23 12.81
CA TYR A 90 -5.78 -4.23 13.38
C TYR A 90 -5.11 -3.79 14.68
N GLY A 91 -5.68 -2.85 15.44
CA GLY A 91 -5.03 -2.18 16.58
C GLY A 91 -4.48 -3.06 17.72
N LYS A 92 -4.77 -4.37 17.75
CA LYS A 92 -4.19 -5.34 18.70
C LYS A 92 -2.95 -6.08 18.15
N LYS A 93 -2.50 -5.78 16.94
CA LYS A 93 -1.35 -6.40 16.27
C LYS A 93 -0.11 -5.52 16.38
N SER A 94 1.08 -6.11 16.28
CA SER A 94 2.33 -5.34 16.34
C SER A 94 2.37 -4.34 15.19
N LYS A 95 2.64 -3.08 15.52
CA LYS A 95 2.77 -1.98 14.58
C LYS A 95 4.16 -1.97 13.94
#